data_AF-X1EEM0-F1
#
_entry.id   AF-X1EEM0-F1
#
_cell.length_a   1.000
_cell.length_b   1.000
_cell.length_c   1.000
_cell.angle_alpha   90.00
_cell.angle_beta   90.00
_cell.angle_gamma   90.00
#
_symmetry.space_group_name_H-M   'P 1'
#
loop_
_entity.id
_entity.type
_entity.pdbx_description
1 polymer ?
#
loop_
_entity_poly.entity_id
_entity_poly.type
_entity_poly.pdbx_seq_one_letter_code
_entity_poly.pdbx_strand_id
1 'polypeptide(L)' 'AVREVASSLQIKGGQIIHPTRVSLSGKKVGPGLFELMVVLGQDKTIKRLKEAIEKIKEVKK' A
#
# COMPACT_ATOMS: atom_id res chain seq x y z
N ALA A 1 13.16 -3.59 4.21
CA ALA A 1 11.97 -3.83 3.34
C ALA A 1 11.51 -2.60 2.53
N VAL A 2 10.57 -1.74 2.99
CA VAL A 2 9.99 -0.66 2.13
C VAL A 2 11.03 0.32 1.59
N ARG A 3 12.04 0.67 2.41
CA ARG A 3 13.14 1.55 1.99
C ARG A 3 14.05 0.89 0.94
N GLU A 4 14.33 -0.40 1.07
CA GLU A 4 15.11 -1.14 0.08
C GLU A 4 14.36 -1.21 -1.27
N VAL A 5 13.05 -1.51 -1.25
CA VAL A 5 12.23 -1.52 -2.48
C VAL A 5 12.19 -0.14 -3.13
N ALA A 6 12.06 0.92 -2.33
CA ALA A 6 12.12 2.29 -2.85
C ALA A 6 13.48 2.59 -3.49
N SER A 7 14.56 2.17 -2.84
CA SER A 7 15.93 2.31 -3.34
C SER A 7 16.15 1.56 -4.65
N SER A 8 15.73 0.28 -4.73
CA SER A 8 15.88 -0.54 -5.94
C SER A 8 15.08 0.00 -7.12
N LEU A 9 13.97 0.69 -6.85
CA LEU A 9 13.13 1.35 -7.84
C LEU A 9 13.55 2.80 -8.12
N GLN A 10 14.57 3.32 -7.43
CA GLN A 10 15.03 4.71 -7.51
C GLN A 10 13.91 5.74 -7.26
N ILE A 11 12.97 5.41 -6.36
CA ILE A 11 11.86 6.28 -5.99
C ILE A 11 11.93 6.68 -4.51
N LYS A 12 11.23 7.77 -4.16
CA LYS A 12 11.08 8.15 -2.76
C LYS A 12 10.14 7.19 -2.05
N GLY A 13 10.42 6.86 -0.79
CA GLY A 13 9.56 5.96 0.01
C GLY A 13 8.09 6.42 0.08
N GLY A 14 7.83 7.73 0.05
CA GLY A 14 6.48 8.29 -0.03
C GLY A 14 5.68 7.79 -1.25
N GLN A 15 6.34 7.55 -2.37
CA GLN A 15 5.72 7.03 -3.60
C GLN A 15 5.25 5.58 -3.48
N ILE A 16 5.69 4.85 -2.44
CA ILE A 16 5.14 3.55 -2.07
C ILE A 16 4.11 3.73 -0.94
N ILE A 17 4.47 4.48 0.11
CA ILE A 17 3.68 4.61 1.33
C ILE A 17 2.29 5.22 1.07
N HIS A 18 2.19 6.29 0.25
CA HIS A 18 0.90 6.93 0.00
C HIS A 18 -0.06 6.02 -0.79
N PRO A 19 0.35 5.40 -1.92
CA PRO A 19 -0.51 4.43 -2.60
C PRO A 19 -0.88 3.23 -1.74
N THR A 20 0.06 2.64 -0.98
CA THR A 20 -0.24 1.51 -0.09
C THR A 20 -1.32 1.88 0.93
N ARG A 21 -1.27 3.08 1.53
CA ARG A 21 -2.32 3.55 2.45
C ARG A 21 -3.68 3.66 1.78
N VAL A 22 -3.74 4.19 0.57
CA VAL A 22 -4.98 4.30 -0.19
C VAL A 22 -5.54 2.91 -0.49
N SER A 23 -4.69 1.97 -0.92
CA SER A 23 -5.08 0.58 -1.17
C SER A 23 -5.62 -0.12 0.08
N LEU A 24 -5.13 0.22 1.27
CA LEU A 24 -5.56 -0.39 2.53
C LEU A 24 -6.79 0.28 3.15
N SER A 25 -6.97 1.59 2.99
CA SER A 25 -8.02 2.35 3.71
C SER A 25 -9.09 2.96 2.81
N GLY A 26 -8.84 3.05 1.50
CA GLY A 26 -9.67 3.83 0.57
C GLY A 26 -9.60 5.34 0.79
N LYS A 27 -8.66 5.83 1.63
CA LYS A 27 -8.52 7.25 2.00
C LYS A 27 -7.11 7.75 1.70
N LYS A 28 -7.02 8.98 1.20
CA LYS A 28 -5.74 9.68 0.92
C LYS A 28 -5.05 10.15 2.21
N VAL A 29 -5.84 10.47 3.24
CA VAL A 29 -5.39 10.95 4.55
C VAL A 29 -5.97 10.05 5.63
N GLY A 30 -5.21 9.83 6.69
CA GLY A 30 -5.57 8.93 7.79
C GLY A 30 -4.37 8.67 8.69
N PRO A 31 -4.47 7.70 9.61
CA PRO A 31 -3.38 7.33 10.51
C PRO A 31 -2.10 6.94 9.75
N GLY A 32 -0.99 6.81 10.48
CA GLY A 32 0.26 6.31 9.92
C GLY A 32 0.05 4.96 9.24
N LEU A 33 0.69 4.73 8.08
CA LEU A 33 0.51 3.49 7.33
C LEU A 33 0.79 2.25 8.20
N PHE A 34 1.84 2.30 9.02
CA PHE A 34 2.23 1.19 9.88
C PHE A 34 1.22 0.95 11.00
N GLU A 35 0.69 2.01 11.62
CA GLU A 35 -0.38 1.91 12.63
C GLU A 35 -1.65 1.29 12.03
N LEU A 36 -2.02 1.75 10.84
CA LEU A 36 -3.14 1.20 10.09
C LEU A 36 -2.96 -0.31 9.83
N MET A 37 -1.76 -0.74 9.43
CA MET A 37 -1.47 -2.15 9.19
C MET A 37 -1.53 -3.00 10.46
N VAL A 38 -1.05 -2.45 11.59
CA VAL A 38 -1.15 -3.12 12.91
C VAL A 38 -2.61 -3.31 13.30
N VAL A 39 -3.45 -2.27 13.18
CA VAL A 39 -4.87 -2.34 13.51
C VAL A 39 -5.65 -3.26 12.57
N LEU A 40 -5.30 -3.28 11.28
CA LEU A 40 -5.94 -4.17 10.31
C LEU A 40 -5.58 -5.64 10.50
N GLY A 41 -4.37 -5.92 10.99
CA GLY A 41 -3.79 -7.25 11.03
C GLY A 41 -3.21 -7.70 9.68
N GLN A 42 -2.33 -8.70 9.74
CA GLN A 42 -1.55 -9.18 8.59
C GLN A 42 -2.44 -9.72 7.47
N ASP A 43 -3.35 -10.65 7.77
CA ASP A 43 -4.17 -11.33 6.76
C ASP A 43 -5.03 -10.35 5.96
N LYS A 44 -5.68 -9.42 6.67
CA LYS A 44 -6.52 -8.39 6.06
C LYS A 44 -5.69 -7.41 5.22
N THR A 45 -4.50 -7.07 5.69
CA THR A 45 -3.56 -6.22 4.95
C THR A 45 -3.15 -6.89 3.63
N ILE A 46 -2.73 -8.14 3.67
CA ILE A 46 -2.33 -8.89 2.47
C ILE A 46 -3.51 -9.05 1.51
N LYS A 47 -4.69 -9.41 2.01
CA LYS A 47 -5.91 -9.55 1.21
C LYS A 47 -6.22 -8.25 0.45
N ARG A 48 -6.27 -7.11 1.14
CA ARG A 48 -6.57 -5.80 0.53
C ARG A 48 -5.53 -5.39 -0.51
N LEU A 49 -4.24 -5.68 -0.27
CA LEU A 49 -3.19 -5.38 -1.25
C LEU A 49 -3.35 -6.20 -2.53
N LYS A 50 -3.68 -7.50 -2.41
CA LYS A 50 -3.96 -8.36 -3.58
C LYS A 50 -5.16 -7.84 -4.37
N GLU A 51 -6.26 -7.52 -3.69
CA GLU A 51 -7.46 -6.93 -4.32
C GLU A 51 -7.13 -5.61 -5.05
N ALA A 52 -6.30 -4.76 -4.46
CA ALA A 52 -5.88 -3.51 -5.10
C ALA A 52 -5.03 -3.75 -6.36
N ILE A 53 -4.13 -4.74 -6.34
CA ILE A 53 -3.32 -5.12 -7.50
C ILE A 53 -4.21 -5.60 -8.66
N GLU A 54 -5.19 -6.46 -8.39
CA GLU A 54 -6.10 -6.96 -9.43
C GLU A 54 -6.93 -5.82 -10.05
N LYS A 55 -7.50 -4.94 -9.22
CA LYS A 55 -8.23 -3.75 -9.71
C LYS A 55 -7.35 -2.84 -10.58
N ILE A 56 -6.09 -2.63 -10.22
CA ILE A 56 -5.16 -1.81 -11.02
C ILE A 56 -4.88 -2.48 -12.36
N LYS A 57 -4.77 -3.81 -12.41
CA LYS A 57 -4.58 -4.55 -13.68
C LYS A 57 -5.81 -4.44 -14.58
N GLU A 58 -7.01 -4.53 -14.01
CA GLU A 58 -8.28 -4.38 -14.76
C GLU A 58 -8.39 -3.01 -15.43
N VAL A 59 -8.05 -1.93 -14.71
CA VAL A 59 -8.12 -0.55 -15.24
C VAL A 59 -7.02 -0.26 -16.28
N LYS A 60 -5.94 -1.04 -16.31
CA LYS A 60 -4.83 -0.90 -17.27
C LYS A 60 -5.02 -1.68 -18.57
N LYS A 61 -6.06 -2.52 -18.67
CA LYS A 61 -6.50 -3.12 -19.95
C LYS A 61 -7.25 -2.09 -20.78
#